data_AF-A0A8C9I0H5-F1
#
_entry.id   AF-A0A8C9I0H5-F1
#
_cell.length_a   1.000
_cell.length_b   1.000
_cell.length_c   1.000
_cell.angle_alpha   90.00
_cell.angle_beta   90.00
_cell.angle_gamma   90.00
#
_symmetry.space_group_name_H-M   'P 1'
#
loop_
_entity.id
_entity.type
_entity.pdbx_description
1 polymer ?
#
loop_
_entity_poly.entity_id
_entity_poly.type
_entity_poly.pdbx_seq_one_letter_code
_entity_poly.pdbx_strand_id
1 'polypeptide(L)'
;MEHSSIITQAQVEDALVLTKQGLVSKNLSLLGRNLRKTLILDNLSASYIFHPENAVPVQSWFDDMADTELLNLIPVFEEQSRGRLYQPWVGAGLLAFPASKQWSF
;
A
#
# COMPACT_ATOMS: atom_id res chain seq x y z
N MET A 1 -24.93 -13.25 4.27
CA MET A 1 -23.98 -12.20 3.88
C MET A 1 -22.63 -12.70 4.36
N GLU A 2 -21.80 -13.21 3.44
CA GLU A 2 -20.51 -13.78 3.79
C GLU A 2 -19.57 -12.67 4.25
N HIS A 3 -19.00 -12.84 5.45
CA HIS A 3 -17.95 -11.99 5.98
C HIS A 3 -16.66 -12.29 5.19
N SER A 4 -16.47 -11.60 4.07
CA SER A 4 -15.23 -11.66 3.29
C SER A 4 -14.06 -11.19 4.16
N SER A 5 -13.09 -12.09 4.33
CA SER A 5 -11.91 -11.99 5.19
C SER A 5 -11.20 -10.64 5.07
N ILE A 6 -11.06 -9.92 6.20
CA ILE A 6 -10.33 -8.63 6.24
C ILE A 6 -8.80 -8.83 6.25
N ILE A 7 -8.32 -10.06 6.46
CA ILE A 7 -6.91 -10.43 6.28
C ILE A 7 -6.84 -11.82 5.65
N THR A 8 -6.35 -11.92 4.41
CA THR A 8 -6.23 -13.21 3.70
C THR A 8 -4.89 -13.90 3.98
N GLN A 9 -3.84 -13.15 4.34
CA GLN A 9 -2.52 -13.73 4.65
C GLN A 9 -1.60 -12.71 5.34
N ALA A 10 -0.88 -13.13 6.38
CA ALA A 10 0.26 -12.40 6.94
C ALA A 10 1.52 -13.21 6.64
N GLN A 11 2.41 -12.69 5.78
CA GLN A 11 3.70 -13.29 5.45
C GLN A 11 4.78 -12.35 5.95
N VAL A 12 5.52 -12.77 6.98
CA VAL A 12 6.53 -11.91 7.61
C VAL A 12 7.83 -11.89 6.78
N GLU A 13 8.10 -12.91 5.96
CA GLU A 13 9.45 -13.10 5.40
C GLU A 13 9.52 -13.38 3.89
N ASP A 14 8.43 -13.79 3.25
CA ASP A 14 8.46 -14.39 1.90
C ASP A 14 8.80 -13.41 0.75
N ALA A 15 8.88 -12.11 1.03
CA ALA A 15 9.15 -11.08 0.02
C ALA A 15 10.25 -10.07 0.43
N LEU A 16 10.98 -10.32 1.52
CA LEU A 16 12.02 -9.39 1.98
C LEU A 16 13.30 -9.54 1.15
N VAL A 17 13.84 -8.41 0.71
CA VAL A 17 15.08 -8.30 -0.06
C VAL A 17 15.97 -7.23 0.56
N LEU A 18 17.21 -7.59 0.88
CA LEU A 18 18.25 -6.63 1.26
C LEU A 18 18.75 -5.90 0.00
N THR A 19 18.59 -4.59 -0.02
CA THR A 19 19.06 -3.73 -1.12
C THR A 19 20.57 -3.51 -1.02
N LYS A 20 21.20 -3.04 -2.11
CA LYS A 20 22.63 -2.67 -2.12
C LYS A 20 22.96 -1.54 -1.14
N GLN A 21 21.95 -0.76 -0.74
CA GLN A 21 22.04 0.34 0.21
C GLN A 21 21.88 -0.12 1.67
N GLY A 22 21.73 -1.43 1.93
CA GLY A 22 21.56 -1.98 3.28
C GLY A 22 20.15 -1.85 3.86
N LEU A 23 19.18 -1.39 3.06
CA LEU A 23 17.77 -1.29 3.46
C LEU A 23 17.01 -2.57 3.11
N VAL A 24 16.02 -2.93 3.92
CA VAL A 24 15.10 -4.05 3.64
C VAL A 24 13.92 -3.54 2.83
N SER A 25 13.65 -4.20 1.70
CA SER A 25 12.52 -3.88 0.82
C SER A 25 11.64 -5.10 0.55
N LYS A 26 10.34 -4.87 0.34
CA LYS A 26 9.32 -5.88 0.11
C LYS A 26 9.08 -6.01 -1.39
N ASN A 27 9.67 -7.02 -2.02
CA ASN A 27 9.52 -7.27 -3.44
C ASN A 27 8.24 -8.07 -3.70
N LEU A 28 7.16 -7.38 -4.09
CA LEU A 28 5.84 -7.97 -4.31
C LEU A 28 5.81 -9.04 -5.40
N SER A 29 6.74 -9.03 -6.35
CA SER A 29 6.86 -10.08 -7.38
C SER A 29 7.12 -11.47 -6.78
N LEU A 30 7.69 -11.55 -5.58
CA LEU A 30 8.00 -12.80 -4.90
C LEU A 30 6.77 -13.43 -4.22
N LEU A 31 5.66 -12.71 -4.12
CA LEU A 31 4.43 -13.18 -3.46
C LEU A 31 3.63 -14.19 -4.30
N GLY A 32 4.00 -14.43 -5.57
CA GLY A 32 3.32 -15.39 -6.43
C GLY A 32 1.87 -15.02 -6.78
N ARG A 33 1.48 -13.74 -6.65
CA ARG A 33 0.13 -13.23 -6.93
C ARG A 33 0.14 -12.13 -7.99
N ASN A 34 -1.03 -11.86 -8.57
CA ASN A 34 -1.15 -10.84 -9.61
C ASN A 34 -0.89 -9.44 -9.03
N LEU A 35 0.19 -8.78 -9.49
CA LEU A 35 0.56 -7.43 -9.06
C LEU A 35 -0.53 -6.39 -9.38
N ARG A 36 -1.33 -6.57 -10.43
CA ARG A 36 -2.47 -5.68 -10.76
C ARG A 36 -3.63 -5.77 -9.76
N LYS A 37 -3.55 -6.69 -8.79
CA LYS A 37 -4.52 -6.88 -7.72
C LYS A 37 -3.84 -6.88 -6.34
N THR A 38 -2.62 -6.34 -6.26
CA THR A 38 -1.82 -6.33 -5.04
C THR A 38 -1.46 -4.90 -4.69
N LEU A 39 -1.59 -4.57 -3.40
CA LEU A 39 -1.12 -3.31 -2.84
C LEU A 39 -0.19 -3.59 -1.67
N ILE A 40 0.68 -2.62 -1.40
CA ILE A 40 1.50 -2.55 -0.20
C ILE A 40 1.18 -1.27 0.55
N LEU A 41 0.89 -1.40 1.84
CA LEU A 41 0.68 -0.31 2.77
C LEU A 41 1.88 -0.28 3.72
N ASP A 42 2.63 0.81 3.71
CA ASP A 42 3.84 0.92 4.53
C ASP A 42 4.15 2.39 4.84
N ASN A 43 4.80 2.63 5.98
CA ASN A 43 5.28 3.94 6.40
C ASN A 43 6.74 4.20 5.99
N LEU A 44 7.43 3.20 5.45
CA LEU A 44 8.81 3.33 4.99
C LEU A 44 8.90 3.27 3.46
N SER A 45 9.35 4.37 2.85
CA SER A 45 9.49 4.46 1.38
C SER A 45 10.41 3.39 0.79
N ALA A 46 11.47 3.02 1.51
CA ALA A 46 12.39 1.96 1.11
C ALA A 46 11.70 0.59 0.99
N SER A 47 10.62 0.36 1.74
CA SER A 47 9.93 -0.92 1.78
C SER A 47 9.20 -1.26 0.49
N TYR A 48 8.93 -0.31 -0.39
CA TYR A 48 8.24 -0.54 -1.66
C TYR A 48 8.99 -0.01 -2.89
N ILE A 49 10.31 0.17 -2.80
CA ILE A 49 11.14 0.71 -3.89
C ILE A 49 11.05 -0.08 -5.20
N PHE A 50 10.72 -1.38 -5.13
CA PHE A 50 10.57 -2.25 -6.30
C PHE A 50 9.21 -2.09 -7.01
N HIS A 51 8.19 -1.60 -6.31
CA HIS A 51 6.80 -1.51 -6.80
C HIS A 51 6.13 -0.23 -6.27
N PRO A 52 6.68 0.97 -6.53
CA PRO A 52 6.13 2.23 -6.02
C PRO A 52 4.70 2.49 -6.51
N GLU A 53 4.33 1.98 -7.69
CA GLU A 53 2.99 2.08 -8.25
C GLU A 53 1.94 1.28 -7.48
N ASN A 54 2.36 0.25 -6.72
CA ASN A 54 1.50 -0.56 -5.86
C ASN A 54 1.45 -0.05 -4.42
N ALA A 55 2.20 1.00 -4.11
CA ALA A 55 2.33 1.51 -2.76
C ALA A 55 1.23 2.49 -2.40
N VAL A 56 0.73 2.35 -1.18
CA VAL A 56 -0.01 3.38 -0.47
C VAL A 56 0.84 3.77 0.73
N PRO A 57 1.47 4.96 0.72
CA PRO A 57 2.21 5.43 1.88
C PRO A 57 1.26 5.78 3.01
N VAL A 58 1.61 5.37 4.22
CA VAL A 58 0.96 5.79 5.47
C VAL A 58 1.96 6.50 6.38
N GLN A 59 1.43 7.33 7.28
CA GLN A 59 2.20 7.94 8.33
C GLN A 59 2.56 6.90 9.39
N SER A 60 3.69 7.12 10.04
CA SER A 60 4.04 6.38 11.25
C SER A 60 3.08 6.79 12.36
N TRP A 61 2.51 5.80 13.04
CA TRP A 61 1.71 6.03 14.22
C TRP A 61 2.59 6.19 15.45
N PHE A 62 2.32 7.21 16.27
CA PHE A 62 3.10 7.56 17.46
C PHE A 62 2.20 7.82 18.68
N ASP A 63 1.39 6.83 19.06
CA ASP A 63 0.49 6.90 20.23
C ASP A 63 -0.59 8.02 20.18
N ASP A 64 -0.87 8.57 18.98
CA ASP A 64 -1.97 9.52 18.79
C ASP A 64 -3.31 8.76 18.71
N MET A 65 -4.13 8.94 19.73
CA MET A 65 -5.48 8.35 19.80
C MET A 65 -6.49 9.06 18.90
N ALA A 66 -6.16 10.25 18.39
CA ALA A 66 -6.95 10.96 17.39
C ALA A 66 -6.55 10.60 15.95
N ASP A 67 -5.55 9.72 15.76
CA ASP A 67 -5.16 9.24 14.44
C ASP A 67 -6.35 8.54 13.76
N THR A 68 -6.65 8.99 12.54
CA THR A 68 -7.72 8.43 11.71
C THR A 68 -7.20 7.98 10.36
N GLU A 69 -5.88 7.85 10.18
CA GLU A 69 -5.28 7.65 8.87
C GLU A 69 -5.81 6.39 8.18
N LEU A 70 -5.82 5.26 8.89
CA LEU A 70 -6.32 4.00 8.34
C LEU A 70 -7.81 4.04 8.06
N LEU A 71 -8.59 4.76 8.89
CA LEU A 71 -10.02 4.96 8.67
C LEU A 71 -10.28 5.75 7.39
N ASN A 72 -9.47 6.77 7.12
CA ASN A 72 -9.56 7.59 5.91
C ASN A 72 -9.23 6.81 4.63
N LEU A 73 -8.53 5.67 4.73
CA LEU A 73 -8.22 4.80 3.58
C LEU A 73 -9.32 3.79 3.25
N ILE A 74 -10.25 3.52 4.16
CA ILE A 74 -11.32 2.51 3.95
C ILE A 74 -12.14 2.82 2.69
N PRO A 75 -12.68 4.04 2.47
CA PRO A 75 -13.51 4.32 1.30
C PRO A 75 -12.75 4.12 -0.02
N VAL A 76 -11.46 4.48 -0.02
CA VAL A 76 -10.58 4.33 -1.17
C VAL A 76 -10.37 2.84 -1.49
N PHE A 77 -10.06 2.01 -0.48
CA PHE A 77 -9.89 0.58 -0.70
C PHE A 77 -11.18 -0.14 -1.08
N GLU A 78 -12.33 0.29 -0.55
CA GLU A 78 -13.62 -0.23 -1.00
C GLU A 78 -13.86 0.06 -2.48
N GLU A 79 -13.58 1.28 -2.95
CA GLU A 79 -13.71 1.64 -4.36
C GLU A 79 -12.78 0.80 -5.25
N GLN A 80 -11.50 0.69 -4.87
CA GLN A 80 -10.51 -0.11 -5.60
C GLN A 80 -10.87 -1.60 -5.63
N SER A 81 -11.46 -2.14 -4.56
CA SER A 81 -11.90 -3.54 -4.49
C SER A 81 -13.03 -3.86 -5.48
N ARG A 82 -13.83 -2.86 -5.86
CA ARG A 82 -14.94 -2.99 -6.82
C ARG A 82 -14.46 -2.87 -8.28
N GLY A 83 -13.29 -2.28 -8.51
CA GLY A 83 -12.68 -2.15 -9.84
C GLY A 83 -12.10 -3.46 -10.36
N ARG A 84 -12.33 -3.79 -11.65
CA ARG A 84 -11.81 -5.04 -12.27
C ARG A 84 -10.28 -5.05 -12.46
N LEU A 85 -9.63 -3.89 -12.41
CA LEU A 85 -8.19 -3.69 -12.50
C LEU A 85 -7.82 -2.52 -11.59
N TYR A 86 -6.74 -2.66 -10.82
CA TYR A 86 -6.12 -1.53 -10.17
C TYR A 86 -5.66 -0.52 -11.22
N GLN A 87 -6.08 0.74 -11.07
CA GLN A 87 -5.50 1.85 -11.82
C GLN A 87 -4.30 2.37 -11.03
N PRO A 88 -3.08 2.34 -11.58
CA PRO A 88 -1.92 2.93 -10.92
C PRO A 88 -2.21 4.38 -10.53
N TRP A 89 -1.93 4.75 -9.27
CA TRP A 89 -2.10 6.12 -8.75
C TRP A 89 -1.41 7.19 -9.61
N VAL A 90 -0.46 6.78 -10.45
CA VAL A 90 0.26 7.59 -11.44
C VAL A 90 -0.67 8.21 -12.50
N GLY A 91 -1.89 7.69 -12.71
CA GLY A 91 -2.83 8.17 -13.73
C GLY A 91 -4.08 8.92 -13.25
N ALA A 92 -4.48 8.79 -11.97
CA ALA A 92 -5.72 9.38 -11.45
C ALA A 92 -5.55 10.82 -10.91
N GLY A 93 -4.32 11.33 -10.93
CA GLY A 93 -4.02 12.66 -10.46
C GLY A 93 -4.17 12.79 -8.94
N LEU A 94 -3.50 13.82 -8.44
CA LEU A 94 -3.44 14.34 -7.09
C LEU A 94 -4.81 14.55 -6.38
N LEU A 95 -5.93 14.23 -7.02
CA LEU A 95 -7.29 14.55 -6.58
C LEU A 95 -7.92 13.52 -5.61
N ALA A 96 -7.36 12.31 -5.51
CA ALA A 96 -7.91 11.25 -4.65
C ALA A 96 -7.40 11.29 -3.19
N PHE A 97 -6.39 12.12 -2.90
CA PHE A 97 -5.85 12.27 -1.56
C PHE A 97 -5.83 13.74 -1.13
N PRO A 98 -5.97 14.02 0.18
CA PRO A 98 -5.77 15.37 0.70
C PRO A 98 -4.40 15.90 0.25
N ALA A 99 -4.29 17.21 0.03
CA ALA A 99 -3.05 17.85 -0.45
C ALA A 99 -1.81 17.52 0.41
N SER A 100 -1.99 17.13 1.68
CA SER A 100 -0.92 16.66 2.57
C SER A 100 -0.28 15.33 2.18
N LYS A 101 -0.88 14.58 1.24
CA LYS A 101 -0.40 13.26 0.77
C LYS A 101 0.06 13.27 -0.69
N GLN A 102 0.18 14.47 -1.28
CA GLN A 102 0.69 14.68 -2.62
C GLN A 102 2.21 14.85 -2.56
N TRP A 103 2.97 13.79 -2.85
CA TRP A 103 4.43 13.83 -2.87
C TRP A 103 4.94 14.00 -4.30
N SER A 104 5.92 14.89 -4.48
CA SER A 104 6.66 15.05 -5.73
C SER A 104 7.73 13.96 -5.81
N PHE A 105 7.72 13.17 -6.89
CA PHE A 105 8.84 12.31 -7.27
C PHE A 105 10.00 13.14 -7.83
#